data_AF-A0A1Q7I3Z1-F1
#
_entry.id   AF-A0A1Q7I3Z1-F1
#
_cell.length_a   1.000
_cell.length_b   1.000
_cell.length_c   1.000
_cell.angle_alpha   90.00
_cell.angle_beta   90.00
_cell.angle_gamma   90.00
#
_symmetry.space_group_name_H-M   'P 1'
#
loop_
_entity.id
_entity.type
_entity.pdbx_description
1 polymer ?
#
loop_
_entity_poly.entity_id
_entity_poly.type
_entity_poly.pdbx_seq_one_letter_code
_entity_poly.pdbx_strand_id
1 'polypeptide(L)'
;MERGSHVSTATLRGARAVGILCAVLFFVPAILAFAYPNAFLFTPYHRIYERMFGTVLAALSLSLVLSMRDPVRNAGVFAVVGLVAGTLDAAIVYSLLVDGADIAHWFIQVPLLGAIAALLVATYMRLRRPHPVVVRIVVAAVVLLPIALYAHDIASRTFLHQ
;
A
#
# COMPACT_ATOMS: atom_id res chain seq x y z
N MET A 1 -29.21 6.76 -24.60
CA MET A 1 -28.55 8.01 -24.12
C MET A 1 -27.21 7.65 -23.53
N GLU A 2 -26.15 7.71 -24.33
CA GLU A 2 -24.78 7.53 -23.84
C GLU A 2 -24.46 8.71 -22.92
N ARG A 3 -24.40 8.45 -21.60
CA ARG A 3 -23.79 9.38 -20.66
C ARG A 3 -22.30 9.38 -20.98
N GLY A 4 -21.86 10.33 -21.80
CA GLY A 4 -20.45 10.56 -22.10
C GLY A 4 -19.66 10.57 -20.79
N SER A 5 -18.66 9.69 -20.67
CA SER A 5 -17.86 9.63 -19.46
C SER A 5 -17.22 11.00 -19.24
N HIS A 6 -17.52 11.65 -18.11
CA HIS A 6 -16.97 12.94 -17.68
C HIS A 6 -15.42 12.92 -17.52
N VAL A 7 -14.76 11.81 -17.85
CA VAL A 7 -13.33 11.56 -17.67
C VAL A 7 -12.67 11.48 -19.03
N SER A 8 -11.62 12.29 -19.24
CA SER A 8 -10.88 12.33 -20.51
C SER A 8 -10.18 11.00 -20.82
N THR A 9 -9.99 10.70 -22.10
CA THR A 9 -9.23 9.52 -22.56
C THR A 9 -7.79 9.52 -22.07
N ALA A 10 -7.17 10.70 -21.94
CA ALA A 10 -5.84 10.86 -21.37
C ALA A 10 -5.81 10.46 -19.88
N THR A 11 -6.83 10.84 -19.10
CA THR A 11 -6.96 10.44 -17.69
C THR A 11 -7.11 8.92 -17.55
N LEU A 12 -7.89 8.28 -18.43
CA LEU A 12 -8.06 6.82 -18.43
C LEU A 12 -6.74 6.09 -18.77
N ARG A 13 -6.01 6.57 -19.77
CA ARG A 13 -4.69 6.03 -20.13
C ARG A 13 -3.68 6.20 -19.00
N GLY A 14 -3.66 7.38 -18.38
CA GLY A 14 -2.82 7.66 -17.22
C GLY A 14 -3.12 6.73 -16.04
N ALA A 15 -4.40 6.52 -15.71
CA ALA A 15 -4.79 5.61 -14.64
C ALA A 15 -4.36 4.16 -14.91
N ARG A 16 -4.47 3.69 -16.15
CA ARG A 16 -3.96 2.36 -16.54
C ARG A 16 -2.44 2.29 -16.40
N ALA A 17 -1.71 3.29 -16.88
CA ALA A 17 -0.25 3.32 -16.75
C ALA A 17 0.19 3.30 -15.28
N VAL A 18 -0.45 4.09 -14.41
CA VAL A 18 -0.19 4.08 -12.96
C VAL A 18 -0.54 2.72 -12.36
N GLY A 19 -1.68 2.13 -12.74
CA GLY A 19 -2.09 0.79 -12.29
C GLY A 19 -1.06 -0.29 -12.65
N ILE A 20 -0.57 -0.30 -13.89
CA ILE A 20 0.49 -1.23 -14.34
C ILE A 20 1.76 -1.00 -13.54
N LEU A 21 2.22 0.25 -13.46
CA LEU A 21 3.44 0.61 -12.74
C LEU A 21 3.37 0.15 -11.27
N CYS A 22 2.30 0.48 -10.56
CA CYS A 22 2.13 0.08 -9.17
C CYS A 22 2.01 -1.44 -9.02
N ALA A 23 1.33 -2.13 -9.94
CA ALA A 23 1.26 -3.60 -9.90
C ALA A 23 2.63 -4.25 -10.05
N VAL A 24 3.47 -3.73 -10.95
CA VAL A 24 4.87 -4.17 -11.11
C VAL A 24 5.68 -3.86 -9.86
N LEU A 25 5.53 -2.65 -9.32
CA LEU A 25 6.25 -2.22 -8.11
C LEU A 25 5.84 -2.96 -6.84
N PHE A 26 4.67 -3.60 -6.78
CA PHE A 26 4.34 -4.56 -5.73
C PHE A 26 4.86 -5.98 -6.01
N PHE A 27 4.86 -6.40 -7.27
CA PHE A 27 5.26 -7.74 -7.66
C PHE A 27 6.77 -7.94 -7.58
N VAL A 28 7.55 -6.97 -8.06
CA VAL A 28 9.02 -7.04 -8.10
C VAL A 28 9.63 -7.23 -6.71
N PRO A 29 9.26 -6.45 -5.67
CA PRO A 29 9.73 -6.69 -4.29
C PRO A 29 9.37 -8.08 -3.76
N ALA A 30 8.19 -8.61 -4.09
CA ALA A 30 7.80 -9.96 -3.67
C ALA A 30 8.73 -11.04 -4.23
N ILE A 31 9.28 -10.83 -5.44
CA ILE A 31 10.28 -11.71 -6.04
C ILE A 31 11.69 -11.41 -5.51
N LEU A 32 12.07 -10.13 -5.41
CA LEU A 32 13.39 -9.72 -4.94
C LEU A 32 13.63 -10.06 -3.47
N ALA A 33 12.58 -10.18 -2.64
CA ALA A 33 12.68 -10.64 -1.26
C ALA A 33 13.33 -12.03 -1.13
N PHE A 34 13.25 -12.89 -2.16
CA PHE A 34 13.95 -14.18 -2.16
C PHE A 34 15.47 -14.04 -2.32
N ALA A 35 15.94 -13.02 -3.05
CA ALA A 35 17.36 -12.77 -3.29
C ALA A 35 17.98 -11.81 -2.26
N TYR A 36 17.19 -10.85 -1.77
CA TYR A 36 17.62 -9.78 -0.86
C TYR A 36 16.64 -9.66 0.34
N PRO A 37 16.53 -10.68 1.20
CA PRO A 37 15.55 -10.69 2.28
C PRO A 37 15.73 -9.51 3.25
N ASN A 38 16.98 -9.12 3.57
CA ASN A 38 17.26 -7.98 4.46
C ASN A 38 16.74 -6.63 3.94
N ALA A 39 16.54 -6.49 2.63
CA ALA A 39 16.01 -5.26 2.05
C ALA A 39 14.48 -5.18 2.07
N PHE A 40 13.79 -6.33 2.22
CA PHE A 40 12.35 -6.44 2.00
C PHE A 40 11.57 -7.12 3.13
N LEU A 41 12.24 -7.79 4.07
CA LEU A 41 11.64 -8.56 5.14
C LEU A 41 12.28 -8.17 6.48
N PHE A 42 11.55 -8.36 7.57
CA PHE A 42 12.02 -8.08 8.92
C PHE A 42 12.59 -9.33 9.57
N THR A 43 13.73 -9.21 10.23
CA THR A 43 14.30 -10.29 11.06
C THR A 43 13.58 -10.34 12.42
N PRO A 44 13.38 -11.54 13.01
CA PRO A 44 13.75 -12.85 12.50
C PRO A 44 12.81 -13.36 11.39
N TYR A 45 13.41 -13.89 10.32
CA TYR A 45 12.68 -14.41 9.16
C TYR A 45 11.81 -15.61 9.52
N HIS A 46 10.50 -15.41 9.52
CA HIS A 46 9.53 -16.47 9.73
C HIS A 46 8.83 -16.81 8.41
N ARG A 47 8.95 -18.06 7.97
CA ARG A 47 8.33 -18.55 6.73
C ARG A 47 6.83 -18.26 6.63
N ILE A 48 6.12 -18.19 7.76
CA ILE A 48 4.70 -17.83 7.80
C ILE A 48 4.52 -16.36 7.41
N TYR A 49 5.30 -15.45 8.01
CA TYR A 49 5.30 -14.03 7.72
C TYR A 49 5.63 -13.75 6.25
N GLU A 50 6.67 -14.41 5.72
CA GLU A 50 7.08 -14.26 4.32
C GLU A 50 5.97 -14.66 3.34
N ARG A 51 5.28 -15.77 3.60
CA ARG A 51 4.16 -16.24 2.77
C ARG A 51 2.97 -15.29 2.87
N MET A 52 2.64 -14.80 4.07
CA MET A 52 1.58 -13.82 4.25
C MET A 52 1.89 -12.52 3.52
N PHE A 53 3.10 -12.01 3.66
CA PHE A 53 3.53 -10.79 3.00
C PHE A 53 3.53 -10.92 1.47
N GLY A 54 4.13 -11.99 0.95
CA GLY A 54 4.15 -12.28 -0.48
C GLY A 54 2.76 -12.47 -1.09
N THR A 55 1.85 -13.16 -0.38
CA THR A 55 0.46 -13.34 -0.85
C THR A 55 -0.33 -12.04 -0.85
N VAL A 56 -0.14 -11.17 0.14
CA VAL A 56 -0.74 -9.83 0.17
C VAL A 56 -0.23 -9.00 -1.01
N LEU A 57 1.09 -8.91 -1.22
CA LEU A 57 1.65 -8.14 -2.34
C LEU A 57 1.15 -8.65 -3.70
N ALA A 58 1.15 -9.97 -3.92
CA ALA A 58 0.62 -10.56 -5.14
C ALA A 58 -0.87 -10.27 -5.35
N ALA A 59 -1.68 -10.31 -4.28
CA ALA A 59 -3.09 -9.98 -4.33
C ALA A 59 -3.33 -8.50 -4.67
N LEU A 60 -2.51 -7.57 -4.14
CA LEU A 60 -2.58 -6.15 -4.49
C LEU A 60 -2.21 -5.92 -5.96
N SER A 61 -1.13 -6.55 -6.45
CA SER A 61 -0.76 -6.51 -7.88
C SER A 61 -1.89 -7.01 -8.78
N LEU A 62 -2.46 -8.17 -8.47
CA LEU A 62 -3.54 -8.75 -9.25
C LEU A 62 -4.80 -7.87 -9.24
N SER A 63 -5.16 -7.34 -8.06
CA SER A 63 -6.31 -6.44 -7.90
C SER A 63 -6.16 -5.19 -8.77
N LEU A 64 -4.96 -4.59 -8.80
CA LEU A 64 -4.66 -3.47 -9.67
C LEU A 64 -4.80 -3.86 -11.15
N VAL A 65 -4.21 -4.97 -11.58
CA VAL A 65 -4.29 -5.45 -12.98
C VAL A 65 -5.75 -5.65 -13.41
N LEU A 66 -6.56 -6.31 -12.58
CA LEU A 66 -7.97 -6.56 -12.88
C LEU A 66 -8.78 -5.26 -12.93
N SER A 67 -8.44 -4.28 -12.09
CA SER A 67 -9.15 -2.98 -12.06
C SER A 67 -8.99 -2.18 -13.37
N MET A 68 -7.93 -2.41 -14.14
CA MET A 68 -7.58 -1.63 -15.34
C MET A 68 -8.54 -1.79 -16.52
N ARG A 69 -9.33 -2.89 -16.53
CA ARG A 69 -10.34 -3.13 -17.56
C ARG A 69 -11.31 -1.95 -17.66
N ASP A 70 -11.80 -1.50 -16.51
CA ASP A 70 -12.63 -0.31 -16.34
C ASP A 70 -12.18 0.49 -15.10
N PRO A 71 -11.20 1.40 -15.25
CA PRO A 71 -10.62 2.13 -14.13
C PRO A 71 -11.63 3.03 -13.41
N VAL A 72 -12.66 3.52 -14.09
CA VAL A 72 -13.64 4.45 -13.50
C VAL A 72 -14.61 3.68 -12.60
N ARG A 73 -15.12 2.54 -13.10
CA ARG A 73 -15.98 1.66 -12.29
C ARG A 73 -15.23 1.10 -11.09
N ASN A 74 -13.94 0.78 -11.28
CA ASN A 74 -13.09 0.20 -10.25
C ASN A 74 -12.22 1.23 -9.51
N ALA A 75 -12.55 2.53 -9.58
CA ALA A 75 -11.74 3.58 -8.97
C ALA A 75 -11.48 3.35 -7.46
N GLY A 76 -12.43 2.74 -6.76
CA GLY A 76 -12.30 2.39 -5.34
C GLY A 76 -11.13 1.44 -5.05
N VAL A 77 -10.74 0.57 -6.00
CA VAL A 77 -9.60 -0.33 -5.85
C VAL A 77 -8.30 0.46 -5.69
N PHE A 78 -8.12 1.55 -6.43
CA PHE A 78 -6.95 2.42 -6.29
C PHE A 78 -6.89 3.05 -4.89
N ALA A 79 -8.02 3.50 -4.35
CA ALA A 79 -8.06 4.05 -3.00
C ALA A 79 -7.74 2.99 -1.93
N VAL A 80 -8.30 1.79 -2.04
CA VAL A 80 -8.07 0.70 -1.09
C VAL A 80 -6.63 0.21 -1.16
N VAL A 81 -6.10 -0.04 -2.35
CA VAL A 81 -4.70 -0.47 -2.51
C VAL A 81 -3.74 0.62 -2.04
N GLY A 82 -4.02 1.89 -2.35
CA GLY A 82 -3.23 3.02 -1.85
C GLY A 82 -3.26 3.15 -0.33
N LEU A 83 -4.43 2.91 0.29
CA LEU A 83 -4.56 2.83 1.75
C LEU A 83 -3.70 1.71 2.32
N VAL A 84 -3.82 0.50 1.78
CA VAL A 84 -3.04 -0.67 2.25
C VAL A 84 -1.53 -0.40 2.13
N ALA A 85 -1.10 0.20 1.02
CA ALA A 85 0.29 0.59 0.81
C ALA A 85 0.77 1.59 1.87
N GLY A 86 -0.01 2.65 2.12
CA GLY A 86 0.32 3.66 3.12
C GLY A 86 0.28 3.13 4.55
N THR A 87 -0.63 2.19 4.86
CA THR A 87 -0.65 1.54 6.18
C THR A 87 0.56 0.65 6.36
N LEU A 88 0.99 -0.06 5.31
CA LEU A 88 2.20 -0.88 5.37
C LEU A 88 3.44 0.01 5.56
N ASP A 89 3.50 1.14 4.83
CA ASP A 89 4.54 2.15 4.98
C ASP A 89 4.63 2.69 6.43
N ALA A 90 3.50 3.09 7.00
CA ALA A 90 3.43 3.59 8.38
C ALA A 90 3.86 2.53 9.41
N ALA A 91 3.52 1.26 9.20
CA ALA A 91 3.97 0.17 10.06
C ALA A 91 5.49 -0.03 9.98
N ILE A 92 6.07 0.04 8.77
CA ILE A 92 7.52 -0.05 8.56
C ILE A 92 8.24 1.13 9.25
N VAL A 93 7.71 2.34 9.10
CA VAL A 93 8.25 3.53 9.79
C VAL A 93 8.19 3.36 11.31
N TYR A 94 7.10 2.82 11.85
CA TYR A 94 7.00 2.51 13.28
C TYR A 94 8.10 1.54 13.72
N SER A 95 8.27 0.41 13.02
CA SER A 95 9.30 -0.57 13.36
C SER A 95 10.73 -0.03 13.20
N LEU A 96 10.96 0.91 12.28
CA LEU A 96 12.24 1.61 12.15
C LEU A 96 12.53 2.54 13.33
N LEU A 97 11.50 3.18 13.88
CA LEU A 97 11.63 4.11 14.99
C LEU A 97 11.64 3.44 16.37
N VAL A 98 10.91 2.32 16.51
CA VAL A 98 10.64 1.68 17.81
C VAL A 98 11.35 0.35 17.97
N ASP A 99 11.35 -0.50 16.95
CA ASP A 99 11.85 -1.88 17.03
C ASP A 99 13.33 -2.01 16.60
N GLY A 100 13.93 -0.94 16.07
CA GLY A 100 15.32 -0.94 15.60
C GLY A 100 15.54 -1.77 14.34
N ALA A 101 14.54 -1.79 13.44
CA ALA A 101 14.63 -2.49 12.17
C ALA A 101 15.79 -1.99 11.27
N ASP A 102 16.19 -2.81 10.29
CA ASP A 102 17.32 -2.51 9.40
C ASP A 102 17.12 -1.18 8.66
N ILE A 103 18.13 -0.31 8.70
CA ILE A 103 18.09 1.01 8.09
C ILE A 103 17.84 0.97 6.58
N ALA A 104 18.11 -0.15 5.90
CA ALA A 104 17.84 -0.34 4.48
C ALA A 104 16.36 -0.06 4.11
N HIS A 105 15.42 -0.32 5.02
CA HIS A 105 14.00 -0.08 4.79
C HIS A 105 13.66 1.41 4.57
N TRP A 106 14.42 2.34 5.19
CA TRP A 106 14.26 3.79 4.95
C TRP A 106 14.52 4.19 3.51
N PHE A 107 15.41 3.49 2.82
CA PHE A 107 15.86 3.86 1.47
C PHE A 107 15.15 3.07 0.37
N ILE A 108 14.51 1.96 0.71
CA ILE A 108 13.88 1.06 -0.25
C ILE A 108 12.37 1.07 -0.06
N GLN A 109 11.89 0.52 1.06
CA GLN A 109 10.46 0.27 1.24
C GLN A 109 9.67 1.54 1.51
N VAL A 110 10.20 2.42 2.36
CA VAL A 110 9.51 3.67 2.73
C VAL A 110 9.22 4.55 1.52
N PRO A 111 10.23 4.94 0.71
CA PRO A 111 9.97 5.75 -0.47
C PRO A 111 9.12 5.02 -1.52
N LEU A 112 9.29 3.70 -1.66
CA LEU A 112 8.52 2.89 -2.61
C LEU A 112 7.03 2.87 -2.26
N LEU A 113 6.68 2.49 -1.03
CA LEU A 113 5.29 2.37 -0.59
C LEU A 113 4.62 3.73 -0.47
N GLY A 114 5.33 4.74 0.05
CA GLY A 114 4.86 6.12 0.08
C GLY A 114 4.55 6.66 -1.33
N ALA A 115 5.43 6.43 -2.31
CA ALA A 115 5.19 6.82 -3.70
C ALA A 115 4.00 6.09 -4.32
N ILE A 116 3.88 4.78 -4.12
CA ILE A 116 2.74 3.99 -4.61
C ILE A 116 1.43 4.50 -4.00
N ALA A 117 1.38 4.70 -2.68
CA ALA A 117 0.20 5.20 -1.99
C ALA A 117 -0.22 6.57 -2.56
N ALA A 118 0.71 7.50 -2.70
CA ALA A 118 0.46 8.83 -3.25
C ALA A 118 -0.06 8.76 -4.70
N LEU A 119 0.57 7.96 -5.56
CA LEU A 119 0.16 7.79 -6.96
C LEU A 119 -1.25 7.20 -7.08
N LEU A 120 -1.57 6.18 -6.28
CA LEU A 120 -2.87 5.52 -6.32
C LEU A 120 -3.99 6.42 -5.79
N VAL A 121 -3.75 7.16 -4.70
CA VAL A 121 -4.71 8.15 -4.17
C VAL A 121 -4.90 9.29 -5.17
N ALA A 122 -3.83 9.84 -5.74
CA ALA A 122 -3.92 10.89 -6.75
C ALA A 122 -4.68 10.40 -8.00
N THR A 123 -4.47 9.16 -8.42
CA THR A 123 -5.18 8.54 -9.55
C THR A 123 -6.66 8.36 -9.22
N TYR A 124 -7.00 7.89 -8.01
CA TYR A 124 -8.38 7.82 -7.54
C TYR A 124 -9.08 9.19 -7.60
N MET A 125 -8.43 10.24 -7.08
CA MET A 125 -8.95 11.61 -7.08
C MET A 125 -9.17 12.18 -8.48
N ARG A 126 -8.41 11.71 -9.48
CA ARG A 126 -8.58 12.10 -10.89
C ARG A 126 -9.72 11.35 -11.58
N LEU A 127 -9.99 10.10 -11.17
CA LEU A 127 -11.02 9.24 -11.77
C LEU A 127 -12.42 9.48 -11.20
N ARG A 128 -12.51 9.87 -9.92
CA ARG A 128 -13.76 10.24 -9.26
C ARG A 128 -13.59 11.57 -8.57
N ARG A 129 -14.66 12.38 -8.52
CA ARG A 129 -14.71 13.52 -7.60
C ARG A 129 -14.40 12.97 -6.20
N PRO A 130 -13.31 13.42 -5.56
CA PRO A 130 -12.90 12.85 -4.29
C PRO A 130 -14.00 13.11 -3.28
N HIS A 131 -14.59 12.03 -2.77
CA HIS A 131 -15.43 12.18 -1.60
C HIS A 131 -14.48 12.50 -0.45
N PRO A 132 -14.58 13.68 0.21
CA PRO A 132 -13.59 14.15 1.17
C PRO A 132 -13.39 13.17 2.32
N VAL A 133 -14.42 12.38 2.64
CA VAL A 133 -14.35 11.30 3.63
C VAL A 133 -13.33 10.23 3.24
N VAL A 134 -13.26 9.80 1.98
CA VAL A 134 -12.33 8.73 1.56
C VAL A 134 -10.88 9.20 1.71
N VAL A 135 -10.56 10.41 1.24
CA VAL A 135 -9.21 10.97 1.38
C VAL A 135 -8.85 11.16 2.86
N ARG A 136 -9.78 11.67 3.68
CA ARG A 136 -9.57 11.83 5.13
C ARG A 136 -9.38 10.49 5.84
N ILE A 137 -10.14 9.45 5.50
CA ILE A 137 -9.97 8.11 6.07
C ILE A 137 -8.59 7.56 5.67
N VAL A 138 -8.18 7.73 4.42
CA VAL A 138 -6.87 7.25 3.97
C VAL A 138 -5.75 7.94 4.73
N VAL A 139 -5.76 9.27 4.80
CA VAL A 139 -4.75 10.04 5.53
C VAL A 139 -4.79 9.73 7.03
N ALA A 140 -5.98 9.71 7.64
CA ALA A 140 -6.14 9.42 9.05
C ALA A 140 -5.68 8.00 9.38
N ALA A 141 -5.99 7.00 8.55
CA ALA A 141 -5.52 5.63 8.78
C ALA A 141 -3.99 5.55 8.71
N VAL A 142 -3.34 6.19 7.75
CA VAL A 142 -1.87 6.22 7.65
C VAL A 142 -1.23 6.92 8.86
N VAL A 143 -1.79 8.03 9.32
CA VAL A 143 -1.24 8.81 10.44
C VAL A 143 -1.55 8.20 11.80
N LEU A 144 -2.73 7.60 11.96
CA LEU A 144 -3.15 7.00 13.23
C LEU A 144 -2.61 5.58 13.42
N LEU A 145 -2.18 4.91 12.36
CA LEU A 145 -1.69 3.53 12.46
C LEU A 145 -0.47 3.39 13.40
N PRO A 146 0.57 4.25 13.36
CA PRO A 146 1.67 4.18 14.33
C PRO A 146 1.18 4.28 15.78
N ILE A 147 0.17 5.11 16.05
CA ILE A 147 -0.43 5.25 17.37
C ILE A 147 -1.20 3.98 17.75
N ALA A 148 -1.94 3.40 16.81
CA ALA A 148 -2.67 2.16 17.03
C ALA A 148 -1.72 0.97 17.29
N LEU A 149 -0.60 0.90 16.56
CA LEU A 149 0.45 -0.09 16.77
C LEU A 149 1.11 0.07 18.14
N TYR A 150 1.44 1.31 18.52
CA TYR A 150 1.96 1.60 19.86
C TYR A 150 1.00 1.14 20.98
N ALA A 151 -0.29 1.45 20.85
CA ALA A 151 -1.31 1.00 21.79
C ALA A 151 -1.45 -0.53 21.81
N HIS A 152 -1.37 -1.17 20.64
CA HIS A 152 -1.37 -2.63 20.51
C HIS A 152 -0.17 -3.27 21.22
N ASP A 153 1.03 -2.72 21.08
CA ASP A 153 2.24 -3.24 21.71
C ASP A 153 2.18 -3.12 23.23
N ILE A 154 1.68 -1.99 23.74
CA ILE A 154 1.43 -1.81 25.18
C ILE A 154 0.44 -2.87 25.66
N ALA A 155 -0.70 -3.02 24.98
CA ALA A 155 -1.70 -4.00 25.37
C ALA A 155 -1.13 -5.43 25.34
N SER A 156 -0.40 -5.78 24.29
CA SER A 156 0.22 -7.11 24.13
C SER A 156 1.21 -7.41 25.26
N ARG A 157 2.08 -6.47 25.61
CA ARG A 157 3.00 -6.62 26.75
C ARG A 157 2.26 -6.78 28.08
N THR A 158 1.14 -6.07 28.24
CA THR A 158 0.37 -6.08 29.49
C THR A 158 -0.45 -7.36 29.68
N PHE A 159 -0.98 -7.93 28.59
CA PHE A 159 -1.94 -9.04 28.64
C PHE A 159 -1.38 -10.40 28.18
N LEU A 160 -0.31 -10.44 27.39
CA LEU A 160 0.25 -11.68 26.81
C LEU A 160 1.63 -12.05 27.38
N HIS A 161 2.26 -11.18 28.17
CA HIS A 161 3.50 -11.48 28.91
C HIS A 161 3.22 -11.53 30.42
N GLN A 162 2.22 -12.34 30.81
CA GLN A 162 2.12 -12.90 32.17
C GLN A 162 2.75 -14.29 32.19
#